data_AF-R9XZ27-F1
#
_entry.id   AF-R9XZ27-F1
#
_cell.length_a   1.000
_cell.length_b   1.000
_cell.length_c   1.000
_cell.angle_alpha   90.00
_cell.angle_beta   90.00
_cell.angle_gamma   90.00
#
_symmetry.space_group_name_H-M   'P 1'
#
loop_
_entity.id
_entity.type
_entity.pdbx_description
1 polymer ?
#
loop_
_entity_poly.entity_id
_entity_poly.type
_entity_poly.pdbx_seq_one_letter_code
_entity_poly.pdbx_strand_id
1 'polypeptide(L)'
;MRQIKKIVLFSFEQYCMCISKKTCPVPFDQQPLNEYFSLKTSWFFAWSTLDNYEYIKQIFYIFCFFFILFMPFVLSIVYNYNFPQILILDTIIVNTILILIFVRLYLGWSYIIKRLVSATIFYEESGWYDGQIWIKSTESLTKDRLIGLYEVTPFIKRIQSSLIISSLLMILENLLYYFTK
;
A
#
# COMPACT_ATOMS: atom_id res chain seq x y z
N MET A 1 17.26 -0.47 30.08
CA MET A 1 16.91 0.74 29.28
C MET A 1 15.83 0.52 28.21
N ARG A 2 15.85 -0.58 27.41
CA ARG A 2 14.81 -0.88 26.41
C ARG A 2 13.41 -1.21 26.98
N GLN A 3 13.33 -1.92 28.12
CA GLN A 3 12.05 -2.22 28.77
C GLN A 3 11.37 -0.97 29.36
N ILE A 4 12.15 -0.05 29.92
CA ILE A 4 11.63 1.20 30.50
C ILE A 4 11.04 2.10 29.40
N LYS A 5 11.68 2.18 28.21
CA LYS A 5 11.08 2.89 27.06
C LYS A 5 9.75 2.27 26.60
N LYS A 6 9.62 0.95 26.63
CA LYS A 6 8.37 0.25 26.26
C LYS A 6 7.24 0.51 27.25
N ILE A 7 7.55 0.52 28.56
CA ILE A 7 6.58 0.78 29.62
C ILE A 7 6.11 2.24 29.59
N VAL A 8 7.03 3.18 29.33
CA VAL A 8 6.69 4.61 29.17
C VAL A 8 5.86 4.87 27.91
N LEU A 9 6.17 4.21 26.78
CA LEU A 9 5.33 4.30 25.57
C LEU A 9 3.92 3.74 25.79
N PHE A 10 3.81 2.58 26.45
CA PHE A 10 2.52 1.94 26.71
C PHE A 10 1.67 2.77 27.67
N SER A 11 2.26 3.34 28.72
CA SER A 11 1.54 4.23 29.64
C SER A 11 1.18 5.59 29.00
N PHE A 12 1.98 6.09 28.06
CA PHE A 12 1.64 7.28 27.27
C PHE A 12 0.51 7.02 26.26
N GLU A 13 0.53 5.89 25.57
CA GLU A 13 -0.58 5.43 24.70
C GLU A 13 -1.87 5.27 25.51
N GLN A 14 -1.79 4.67 26.70
CA GLN A 14 -2.94 4.47 27.58
C GLN A 14 -3.48 5.79 28.15
N TYR A 15 -2.61 6.75 28.46
CA TYR A 15 -2.99 8.09 28.92
C TYR A 15 -3.62 8.93 27.79
N CYS A 16 -3.05 8.89 26.57
CA CYS A 16 -3.65 9.49 25.36
C CYS A 16 -5.02 8.86 25.03
N MET A 17 -5.16 7.54 25.18
CA MET A 17 -6.44 6.83 25.00
C MET A 17 -7.53 7.34 25.95
N CYS A 18 -7.19 7.58 27.22
CA CYS A 18 -8.13 8.10 28.22
C CYS A 18 -8.54 9.56 27.95
N ILE A 19 -7.64 10.39 27.41
CA ILE A 19 -7.95 11.78 27.03
C ILE A 19 -8.81 11.82 25.75
N SER A 20 -8.52 10.95 24.77
CA SER A 20 -9.28 10.83 23.52
C SER A 20 -10.73 10.40 23.74
N LYS A 21 -11.03 9.52 24.71
CA LYS A 21 -12.42 9.08 24.98
C LYS A 21 -13.36 10.22 25.37
N LYS A 22 -12.84 11.35 25.87
CA LYS A 22 -13.66 12.53 26.18
C LYS A 22 -13.97 13.41 24.96
N THR A 23 -13.31 13.23 23.82
CA THR A 23 -13.43 14.10 22.63
C THR A 23 -13.80 13.37 21.35
N CYS A 24 -13.54 12.06 21.24
CA CYS A 24 -13.87 11.22 20.10
C CYS A 24 -14.39 9.85 20.57
N PRO A 25 -15.64 9.48 20.24
CA PRO A 25 -16.22 8.18 20.63
C PRO A 25 -15.71 7.02 19.76
N VAL A 26 -15.07 7.31 18.63
CA VAL A 26 -14.57 6.30 17.68
C VAL A 26 -13.44 5.49 18.31
N PRO A 27 -13.52 4.14 18.34
CA PRO A 27 -12.45 3.26 18.80
C PRO A 27 -11.13 3.56 18.10
N PHE A 28 -10.03 3.47 18.85
CA PHE A 28 -8.71 3.88 18.40
C PHE A 28 -8.33 3.30 17.02
N ASP A 29 -8.50 1.99 16.82
CA ASP A 29 -8.11 1.31 15.57
C ASP A 29 -9.00 1.68 14.37
N GLN A 30 -10.21 2.21 14.62
CA GLN A 30 -11.14 2.66 13.58
C GLN A 30 -10.98 4.16 13.26
N GLN A 31 -10.03 4.85 13.88
CA GLN A 31 -9.73 6.24 13.58
C GLN A 31 -8.87 6.32 12.30
N PRO A 32 -9.25 7.14 11.30
CA PRO A 32 -8.53 7.26 10.02
C PRO A 32 -7.03 7.52 10.15
N LEU A 33 -6.62 8.31 11.15
CA LEU A 33 -5.23 8.62 11.41
C LEU A 33 -4.45 7.38 11.89
N ASN A 34 -5.06 6.54 12.71
CA ASN A 34 -4.43 5.31 13.20
C ASN A 34 -4.40 4.23 12.12
N GLU A 35 -5.45 4.12 11.30
CA GLU A 35 -5.42 3.29 10.09
C GLU A 35 -4.28 3.72 9.15
N TYR A 36 -4.07 5.02 8.97
CA TYR A 36 -2.94 5.57 8.21
C TYR A 36 -1.59 5.13 8.78
N PHE A 37 -1.35 5.29 10.09
CA PHE A 37 -0.10 4.85 10.71
C PHE A 37 0.09 3.33 10.64
N SER A 38 -0.98 2.55 10.81
CA SER A 38 -0.95 1.09 10.68
C SER A 38 -0.52 0.67 9.28
N LEU A 39 -1.09 1.27 8.23
CA LEU A 39 -0.67 1.03 6.86
C LEU A 39 0.77 1.49 6.61
N LYS A 40 1.13 2.71 7.02
CA LYS A 40 2.48 3.27 6.85
C LYS A 40 3.58 2.40 7.47
N THR A 41 3.30 1.79 8.62
CA THR A 41 4.26 0.94 9.34
C THR A 41 4.24 -0.52 8.88
N SER A 42 3.24 -0.94 8.11
CA SER A 42 3.17 -2.29 7.56
C SER A 42 4.26 -2.52 6.51
N TRP A 43 4.86 -3.71 6.50
CA TRP A 43 5.98 -4.04 5.62
C TRP A 43 5.67 -3.81 4.13
N PHE A 44 4.50 -4.21 3.67
CA PHE A 44 4.10 -4.11 2.26
C PHE A 44 3.81 -2.67 1.83
N PHE A 45 3.02 -1.92 2.61
CA PHE A 45 2.67 -0.55 2.25
C PHE A 45 3.75 0.47 2.59
N ALA A 46 4.71 0.13 3.46
CA ALA A 46 5.88 0.97 3.70
C ALA A 46 6.68 1.22 2.42
N TRP A 47 6.65 0.32 1.43
CA TRP A 47 7.38 0.50 0.17
C TRP A 47 7.05 1.81 -0.54
N SER A 48 5.78 2.23 -0.57
CA SER A 48 5.40 3.49 -1.23
C SER A 48 5.84 4.75 -0.49
N THR A 49 6.30 4.61 0.76
CA THR A 49 6.75 5.71 1.62
C THR A 49 8.26 5.94 1.53
N LEU A 50 8.99 5.04 0.84
CA LEU A 50 10.42 5.15 0.61
C LEU A 50 10.77 6.37 -0.25
N ASP A 51 12.03 6.80 -0.18
CA ASP A 51 12.55 7.81 -1.10
C ASP A 51 12.56 7.29 -2.54
N ASN A 52 12.61 8.19 -3.54
CA ASN A 52 12.53 7.81 -4.96
C ASN A 52 13.54 6.72 -5.35
N TYR A 53 14.79 6.85 -4.90
CA TYR A 53 15.85 5.88 -5.20
C TYR A 53 15.57 4.52 -4.56
N GLU A 54 15.21 4.51 -3.28
CA GLU A 54 14.91 3.29 -2.54
C GLU A 54 13.65 2.60 -3.06
N TYR A 55 12.64 3.36 -3.48
CA TYR A 55 11.43 2.85 -4.11
C TYR A 55 11.73 2.09 -5.41
N ILE A 56 12.53 2.70 -6.31
CA ILE A 56 12.93 2.05 -7.57
C ILE A 56 13.77 0.80 -7.29
N LYS A 57 14.69 0.89 -6.33
CA LYS A 57 15.51 -0.24 -5.89
C LYS A 57 14.66 -1.39 -5.33
N GLN A 58 13.64 -1.08 -4.54
CA GLN A 58 12.69 -2.06 -4.01
C GLN A 58 11.91 -2.75 -5.14
N ILE A 59 11.41 -2.00 -6.12
CA ILE A 59 10.74 -2.59 -7.30
C ILE A 59 11.70 -3.50 -8.06
N PHE A 60 12.94 -3.08 -8.28
CA PHE A 60 13.95 -3.89 -8.96
C PHE A 60 14.23 -5.20 -8.23
N TYR A 61 14.37 -5.17 -6.90
CA TYR A 61 14.56 -6.40 -6.12
C TYR A 61 13.35 -7.34 -6.20
N ILE A 62 12.14 -6.80 -6.14
CA ILE A 62 10.91 -7.58 -6.30
C ILE A 62 10.88 -8.22 -7.70
N PHE A 63 11.21 -7.46 -8.74
CA PHE A 63 11.30 -7.96 -10.11
C PHE A 63 12.32 -9.10 -10.23
N CYS A 64 13.57 -8.89 -9.78
CA CYS A 64 14.61 -9.94 -9.85
C CYS A 64 14.23 -11.18 -9.06
N PHE A 65 13.63 -11.01 -7.88
CA PHE A 65 13.18 -12.13 -7.06
C PHE A 65 12.14 -12.98 -7.81
N PHE A 66 11.10 -12.36 -8.35
CA PHE A 66 10.06 -13.08 -9.09
C PHE A 66 10.56 -13.65 -10.41
N PHE A 67 11.43 -12.94 -11.12
CA PHE A 67 12.08 -13.44 -12.34
C PHE A 67 12.82 -14.76 -12.09
N ILE A 68 13.68 -14.81 -11.07
CA ILE A 68 14.39 -16.05 -10.70
C ILE A 68 13.41 -17.14 -10.24
N LEU A 69 12.36 -16.77 -9.50
CA LEU A 69 11.36 -17.69 -8.97
C LEU A 69 10.54 -18.38 -10.08
N PHE A 70 10.13 -17.64 -11.11
CA PHE A 70 9.25 -18.14 -12.17
C PHE A 70 10.00 -18.73 -13.37
N MET A 71 11.29 -18.46 -13.53
CA MET A 71 12.06 -18.99 -14.65
C MET A 71 12.01 -20.53 -14.80
N PRO A 72 12.14 -21.35 -13.73
CA PRO A 72 12.00 -22.81 -13.85
C PRO A 72 10.61 -23.24 -14.32
N PHE A 73 9.57 -22.50 -13.92
CA PHE A 73 8.20 -22.76 -14.32
C PHE A 73 8.01 -22.51 -15.82
N VAL A 74 8.51 -21.39 -16.35
CA VAL A 74 8.45 -21.10 -17.79
C VAL A 74 9.22 -22.15 -18.60
N LEU A 75 10.42 -22.52 -18.15
CA LEU A 75 11.25 -23.56 -18.79
C LEU A 75 10.56 -24.93 -18.85
N SER A 76 9.66 -25.24 -17.90
CA SER A 76 8.92 -26.50 -17.87
C SER A 76 7.76 -26.57 -18.86
N ILE A 77 7.24 -25.41 -19.29
CA ILE A 77 6.06 -25.31 -20.16
C ILE A 77 6.47 -25.18 -21.62
N VAL A 78 7.56 -24.47 -21.89
CA VAL A 78 8.01 -24.17 -23.26
C VAL A 78 8.83 -25.34 -23.82
N TYR A 79 8.30 -25.99 -24.86
CA TYR A 79 8.95 -27.16 -25.49
C TYR A 79 10.02 -26.79 -26.54
N ASN A 80 9.85 -25.66 -27.24
CA ASN A 80 10.82 -25.14 -28.20
C ASN A 80 11.67 -24.05 -27.53
N TYR A 81 12.94 -24.35 -27.25
CA TYR A 81 13.86 -23.49 -26.51
C TYR A 81 14.38 -22.29 -27.33
N ASN A 82 13.49 -21.40 -27.77
CA ASN A 82 13.90 -20.09 -28.24
C ASN A 82 14.21 -19.21 -27.01
N PHE A 83 15.50 -19.05 -26.69
CA PHE A 83 15.97 -18.32 -25.51
C PHE A 83 15.31 -16.94 -25.30
N PRO A 84 15.26 -16.02 -26.29
CA PRO A 84 14.58 -14.73 -26.13
C PRO A 84 13.08 -14.87 -25.83
N GLN A 85 12.40 -15.86 -26.41
CA GLN A 85 10.98 -16.08 -26.18
C GLN A 85 10.69 -16.49 -24.73
N ILE A 86 11.55 -17.35 -24.15
CA ILE A 86 11.44 -17.77 -22.75
C ILE A 86 11.61 -16.57 -21.82
N LEU A 87 12.61 -15.73 -22.07
CA LEU A 87 12.84 -14.52 -21.27
C LEU A 87 11.63 -13.57 -21.34
N ILE A 88 11.08 -13.32 -22.52
CA ILE A 88 9.90 -12.44 -22.69
C ILE A 88 8.68 -13.01 -21.96
N LEU A 89 8.45 -14.33 -22.02
CA LEU A 89 7.35 -14.96 -21.30
C LEU A 89 7.50 -14.82 -19.78
N ASP A 90 8.71 -15.00 -19.26
CA ASP A 90 8.97 -14.82 -17.83
C ASP A 90 8.77 -13.36 -17.40
N THR A 91 9.25 -12.39 -18.20
CA THR A 91 9.02 -10.97 -17.89
C THR A 91 7.53 -10.60 -17.92
N ILE A 92 6.73 -11.16 -18.84
CA ILE A 92 5.27 -10.98 -18.86
C ILE A 92 4.63 -11.48 -17.57
N ILE A 93 5.03 -12.65 -17.06
CA ILE A 93 4.49 -13.20 -15.81
C ILE A 93 4.86 -12.29 -14.63
N VAL A 94 6.13 -11.91 -14.51
CA VAL A 94 6.62 -11.04 -13.44
C VAL A 94 5.95 -9.67 -13.47
N ASN A 95 5.82 -9.07 -14.65
CA ASN A 95 5.18 -7.76 -14.81
C ASN A 95 3.69 -7.82 -14.46
N THR A 96 3.01 -8.93 -14.72
CA THR A 96 1.62 -9.16 -14.28
C THR A 96 1.52 -9.12 -12.75
N ILE A 97 2.46 -9.75 -12.05
CA ILE A 97 2.51 -9.75 -10.59
C ILE A 97 2.79 -8.34 -10.05
N LEU A 98 3.72 -7.61 -10.67
CA LEU A 98 3.99 -6.21 -10.30
C LEU A 98 2.75 -5.33 -10.43
N ILE A 99 1.97 -5.47 -11.51
CA ILE A 99 0.70 -4.76 -11.69
C ILE A 99 -0.25 -5.08 -10.53
N LEU A 100 -0.41 -6.35 -10.15
CA LEU A 100 -1.27 -6.75 -9.02
C LEU A 100 -0.80 -6.13 -7.69
N ILE A 101 0.50 -6.11 -7.44
CA ILE A 101 1.10 -5.45 -6.27
C ILE A 101 0.74 -3.96 -6.25
N PHE A 102 0.95 -3.26 -7.36
CA PHE A 102 0.65 -1.83 -7.43
C PHE A 102 -0.86 -1.54 -7.33
N VAL A 103 -1.73 -2.39 -7.90
CA VAL A 103 -3.19 -2.27 -7.71
C VAL A 103 -3.54 -2.40 -6.23
N ARG A 104 -2.97 -3.38 -5.51
CA ARG A 104 -3.22 -3.56 -4.07
C ARG A 104 -2.76 -2.34 -3.26
N LEU A 105 -1.57 -1.82 -3.55
CA LEU A 105 -1.05 -0.61 -2.91
C LEU A 105 -1.96 0.59 -3.19
N TYR A 106 -2.35 0.78 -4.45
CA TYR A 106 -3.23 1.86 -4.88
C TYR A 106 -4.57 1.83 -4.14
N LEU A 107 -5.22 0.66 -4.05
CA LEU A 107 -6.49 0.50 -3.36
C LEU A 107 -6.38 0.79 -1.87
N GLY A 108 -5.33 0.31 -1.19
CA GLY A 108 -5.14 0.56 0.24
C GLY A 108 -4.94 2.06 0.55
N TRP A 109 -4.08 2.74 -0.21
CA TRP A 109 -3.88 4.18 -0.01
C TRP A 109 -5.09 5.02 -0.42
N SER A 110 -5.80 4.61 -1.49
CA SER A 110 -7.06 5.25 -1.91
C SER A 110 -8.15 5.14 -0.86
N TYR A 111 -8.20 4.03 -0.14
CA TYR A 111 -9.10 3.86 1.00
C TYR A 111 -8.74 4.81 2.15
N ILE A 112 -7.45 4.92 2.51
CA ILE A 112 -6.99 5.81 3.59
C ILE A 112 -7.25 7.28 3.27
N ILE A 113 -6.92 7.75 2.07
CA ILE A 113 -7.17 9.17 1.72
C ILE A 113 -8.66 9.50 1.79
N LYS A 114 -9.53 8.57 1.37
CA LYS A 114 -10.97 8.73 1.46
C LYS A 114 -11.44 8.87 2.92
N ARG A 115 -10.90 8.03 3.81
CA ARG A 115 -11.20 8.07 5.26
C ARG A 115 -10.68 9.34 5.95
N LEU A 116 -9.49 9.81 5.57
CA LEU A 116 -8.90 11.04 6.11
C LEU A 116 -9.70 12.28 5.70
N VAL A 117 -10.03 12.42 4.40
CA VAL A 117 -10.70 13.63 3.88
C VAL A 117 -12.20 13.69 4.21
N SER A 118 -12.82 12.54 4.52
CA SER A 118 -14.22 12.45 4.92
C SER A 118 -14.50 13.23 6.21
N ALA A 119 -15.59 14.00 6.21
CA ALA A 119 -16.08 14.71 7.39
C ALA A 119 -16.78 13.79 8.40
N THR A 120 -17.18 12.60 7.97
CA THR A 120 -17.85 11.61 8.81
C THR A 120 -17.04 10.31 8.90
N ILE A 121 -17.15 9.64 10.03
CA ILE A 121 -16.56 8.32 10.29
C ILE A 121 -17.69 7.39 10.70
N PHE A 122 -17.87 6.32 9.94
CA PHE A 122 -18.67 5.18 10.40
C PHE A 122 -17.81 4.30 11.31
N TYR A 123 -18.34 3.93 12.46
CA TYR A 123 -17.63 3.16 13.47
C TYR A 123 -18.59 2.27 14.26
N GLU A 124 -18.04 1.25 14.92
CA GLU A 124 -18.77 0.28 15.72
C GLU A 124 -18.16 0.25 17.14
N GLU A 125 -18.95 0.58 18.16
CA GLU A 125 -18.51 0.60 19.57
C GLU A 125 -18.57 -0.77 20.23
N SER A 126 -19.54 -1.60 19.84
CA SER A 126 -19.85 -2.89 20.44
C SER A 126 -19.89 -3.99 19.37
N GLY A 127 -19.70 -5.26 19.72
CA GLY A 127 -19.78 -6.37 18.75
C GLY A 127 -21.18 -6.69 18.22
N TRP A 128 -22.17 -5.82 18.47
CA TRP A 128 -23.59 -6.01 18.16
C TRP A 128 -24.07 -5.14 17.00
N TYR A 129 -23.37 -5.07 15.87
CA TYR A 129 -23.85 -4.48 14.60
C TYR A 129 -24.61 -3.13 14.71
N ASP A 130 -24.31 -2.32 15.73
CA ASP A 130 -24.93 -1.03 16.01
C ASP A 130 -24.00 0.08 15.52
N GLY A 131 -23.75 0.08 14.22
CA GLY A 131 -22.90 1.06 13.58
C GLY A 131 -23.38 2.49 13.81
N GLN A 132 -22.48 3.36 14.25
CA GLN A 132 -22.74 4.77 14.49
C GLN A 132 -21.94 5.64 13.51
N ILE A 133 -22.39 6.88 13.32
CA ILE A 133 -21.70 7.87 12.49
C ILE A 133 -21.27 9.02 13.39
N TRP A 134 -19.97 9.29 13.40
CA TRP A 134 -19.40 10.45 14.08
C TRP A 134 -18.98 11.52 13.07
N ILE A 135 -19.27 12.78 13.39
CA ILE A 135 -18.87 13.94 12.59
C ILE A 135 -17.57 14.51 13.18
N LYS A 136 -16.53 14.61 12.36
CA LYS A 136 -15.23 15.14 12.77
C LYS A 136 -15.35 16.62 13.14
N SER A 137 -14.66 17.02 14.22
CA SER A 137 -14.47 18.45 14.51
C SER A 137 -13.70 19.13 13.38
N THR A 138 -13.89 20.45 13.22
CA THR A 138 -13.17 21.23 12.21
C THR A 138 -11.65 21.12 12.34
N GLU A 139 -11.14 21.10 13.58
CA GLU A 139 -9.71 20.94 13.86
C GLU A 139 -9.19 19.56 13.42
N SER A 140 -9.87 18.47 13.79
CA SER A 140 -9.44 17.11 13.42
C SER A 140 -9.51 16.88 11.91
N LEU A 141 -10.59 17.33 11.26
CA LEU A 141 -10.74 17.23 9.81
C LEU A 141 -9.67 18.02 9.06
N THR A 142 -9.29 19.20 9.55
CA THR A 142 -8.23 20.00 8.92
C THR A 142 -6.88 19.29 9.00
N LYS A 143 -6.53 18.71 10.16
CA LYS A 143 -5.31 17.91 10.34
C LYS A 143 -5.29 16.70 9.40
N ASP A 144 -6.37 15.92 9.36
CA ASP A 144 -6.48 14.75 8.49
C ASP A 144 -6.33 15.11 7.01
N ARG A 145 -6.93 16.23 6.58
CA ARG A 145 -6.83 16.72 5.20
C ARG A 145 -5.41 17.15 4.84
N LEU A 146 -4.69 17.79 5.76
CA LEU A 146 -3.27 18.14 5.54
C LEU A 146 -2.42 16.90 5.33
N ILE A 147 -2.58 15.87 6.18
CA ILE A 147 -1.89 14.58 6.02
C ILE A 147 -2.27 13.91 4.69
N GLY A 148 -3.55 13.91 4.36
CA GLY A 148 -4.04 13.35 3.11
C GLY A 148 -3.43 14.03 1.88
N LEU A 149 -3.38 15.35 1.86
CA LEU A 149 -2.86 16.15 0.74
C LEU A 149 -1.34 16.06 0.61
N TYR A 150 -0.60 16.17 1.72
CA TYR A 150 0.85 16.33 1.69
C TYR A 150 1.63 15.03 1.87
N GLU A 151 1.06 14.01 2.52
CA GLU A 151 1.73 12.73 2.71
C GLU A 151 1.14 11.65 1.80
N VAL A 152 -0.17 11.40 1.88
CA VAL A 152 -0.79 10.24 1.20
C VAL A 152 -0.92 10.44 -0.31
N THR A 153 -1.28 11.64 -0.75
CA THR A 153 -1.48 11.94 -2.19
C THR A 153 -0.21 11.70 -3.02
N PRO A 154 1.00 12.12 -2.58
CA PRO A 154 2.25 11.75 -3.25
C PRO A 154 2.46 10.24 -3.41
N PHE A 155 2.14 9.44 -2.39
CA PHE A 155 2.27 7.98 -2.46
C PHE A 155 1.36 7.41 -3.56
N ILE A 156 0.10 7.85 -3.60
CA ILE A 156 -0.88 7.43 -4.60
C ILE A 156 -0.40 7.80 -6.01
N LYS A 157 0.04 9.05 -6.23
CA LYS A 157 0.50 9.53 -7.54
C LYS A 157 1.69 8.71 -8.05
N ARG A 158 2.65 8.37 -7.17
CA ARG A 158 3.79 7.54 -7.55
C ARG A 158 3.35 6.13 -7.95
N ILE A 159 2.44 5.51 -7.17
CA ILE A 159 1.90 4.18 -7.50
C ILE A 159 1.13 4.21 -8.83
N GLN A 160 0.36 5.26 -9.10
CA GLN A 160 -0.32 5.45 -10.39
C GLN A 160 0.67 5.51 -11.55
N SER A 161 1.76 6.27 -11.41
CA SER A 161 2.82 6.31 -12.42
C SER A 161 3.44 4.92 -12.64
N SER A 162 3.73 4.17 -11.56
CA SER A 162 4.24 2.80 -11.67
C SER A 162 3.26 1.86 -12.37
N LEU A 163 1.96 1.96 -12.07
CA LEU A 163 0.91 1.19 -12.78
C LEU A 163 0.90 1.48 -14.27
N ILE A 164 0.92 2.76 -14.64
CA ILE A 164 0.90 3.18 -16.05
C ILE A 164 2.15 2.64 -16.76
N ILE A 165 3.34 2.81 -16.17
CA ILE A 165 4.59 2.32 -16.74
C ILE A 165 4.56 0.80 -16.91
N SER A 166 4.19 0.03 -15.87
CA SER A 166 4.10 -1.43 -15.96
C SER A 166 3.07 -1.89 -17.00
N SER A 167 1.94 -1.19 -17.12
CA SER A 167 0.93 -1.50 -18.15
C SER A 167 1.43 -1.24 -19.58
N LEU A 168 2.20 -0.17 -19.80
CA LEU A 168 2.82 0.10 -21.09
C LEU A 168 3.90 -0.92 -21.42
N LEU A 169 4.73 -1.30 -20.43
CA LEU A 169 5.71 -2.36 -20.58
C LEU A 169 5.05 -3.70 -20.94
N MET A 170 3.93 -4.02 -20.31
CA MET A 170 3.17 -5.25 -20.62
C MET A 170 2.75 -5.30 -22.09
N ILE A 171 2.24 -4.18 -22.61
CA ILE A 171 1.84 -4.09 -24.03
C ILE A 171 3.07 -4.29 -24.94
N LEU A 172 4.19 -3.65 -24.60
CA LEU A 172 5.44 -3.79 -25.36
C LEU A 172 5.97 -5.23 -25.34
N GLU A 173 5.97 -5.89 -24.19
CA GLU A 173 6.40 -7.29 -24.03
C GLU A 173 5.55 -8.23 -24.89
N ASN A 174 4.22 -8.03 -24.92
CA ASN A 174 3.31 -8.81 -25.77
C ASN A 174 3.55 -8.58 -27.27
N LEU A 175 3.84 -7.34 -27.67
CA LEU A 175 4.20 -7.02 -29.06
C LEU A 175 5.51 -7.70 -29.45
N LEU A 176 6.54 -7.61 -28.60
CA LEU A 176 7.82 -8.27 -28.82
C LEU A 176 7.65 -9.79 -28.92
N TYR A 177 6.85 -10.38 -28.02
CA TYR A 177 6.52 -11.79 -28.07
C TYR A 177 5.90 -12.20 -29.42
N TYR A 178 4.96 -11.40 -29.92
CA TYR A 178 4.33 -11.63 -31.22
C TYR A 178 5.33 -11.60 -32.38
N PHE A 179 6.31 -10.69 -32.36
CA PHE A 179 7.36 -10.64 -33.39
C PHE A 179 8.39 -11.76 -33.28
N THR A 180 8.59 -12.34 -32.09
CA THR A 180 9.52 -13.46 -31.87
C THR A 180 8.92 -14.83 -32.14
N LYS A 181 7.60 -14.91 -32.35
CA LYS A 181 6.87 -16.13 -32.69
C LYS A 181 7.08 -16.50 -34.16
#